data_AF-A0A2I1H1Z7-F1
#
_entry.id   AF-A0A2I1H1Z7-F1
#
_cell.length_a   1.000
_cell.length_b   1.000
_cell.length_c   1.000
_cell.angle_alpha   90.00
_cell.angle_beta   90.00
_cell.angle_gamma   90.00
#
_symmetry.space_group_name_H-M   'P 1'
#
loop_
_entity.id
_entity.type
_entity.pdbx_description
1 polymer ?
#
loop_
_entity_poly.entity_id
_entity_poly.type
_entity_poly.pdbx_seq_one_letter_code
_entity_poly.pdbx_strand_id
1 'polypeptide(L)'
;MILLDPTDPKYISIKSSFVGRPLSQSKILGIFELRMPTKLEERHEAYKKSLSKKTKKNIKDITHRMFHGTTSNCSPERFIEELIFNKEKDEEIVSEYHVERKFCEKDCGLCGIVQQGNRTKYTKTKCLFKKNRMWFANDPYTSLYYCNGVVLKSVKSMFVVDVIKKNLGEILIVNKERATLPRFLILFELSECYRNA
;
A
#
# COMPACT_ATOMS: atom_id res chain seq x y z
N MET A 1 2.28 4.67 11.02
CA MET A 1 1.02 4.23 10.36
C MET A 1 -0.09 4.31 11.38
N ILE A 2 -1.31 4.65 10.97
CA ILE A 2 -2.46 4.83 11.86
C ILE A 2 -3.59 3.98 11.30
N LEU A 3 -4.16 3.08 12.09
CA LEU A 3 -5.34 2.35 11.66
C LEU A 3 -6.53 3.31 11.58
N LEU A 4 -7.27 3.25 10.49
CA LEU A 4 -8.47 4.06 10.30
C LEU A 4 -9.70 3.34 10.85
N ASP A 5 -10.59 4.11 11.48
CA ASP A 5 -11.91 3.64 11.87
C ASP A 5 -12.76 3.31 10.62
N PRO A 6 -13.59 2.26 10.62
CA PRO A 6 -14.44 1.93 9.49
C PRO A 6 -15.41 3.03 9.04
N THR A 7 -15.76 3.96 9.93
CA THR A 7 -16.61 5.12 9.65
C THR A 7 -15.82 6.33 9.13
N ASP A 8 -14.49 6.30 9.17
CA ASP A 8 -13.64 7.37 8.64
C ASP A 8 -13.86 7.53 7.12
N PRO A 9 -14.12 8.75 6.62
CA PRO A 9 -14.31 8.99 5.18
C PRO A 9 -13.16 8.48 4.29
N LYS A 10 -11.92 8.51 4.77
CA LYS A 10 -10.76 7.92 4.08
C LYS A 10 -10.87 6.41 4.02
N TYR A 11 -11.27 5.76 5.10
CA TYR A 11 -11.50 4.30 5.12
C TYR A 11 -12.55 3.93 4.07
N ILE A 12 -13.70 4.60 4.11
CA ILE A 12 -14.81 4.38 3.18
C ILE A 12 -14.35 4.58 1.73
N SER A 13 -13.61 5.66 1.44
CA SER A 13 -13.07 5.95 0.11
C SER A 13 -12.09 4.88 -0.40
N ILE A 14 -11.21 4.37 0.47
CA ILE A 14 -10.25 3.32 0.06
C ILE A 14 -10.97 1.99 -0.13
N LYS A 15 -11.87 1.62 0.79
CA LYS A 15 -12.68 0.40 0.68
C LYS A 15 -13.53 0.41 -0.60
N SER A 16 -14.17 1.53 -0.94
CA SER A 16 -15.00 1.61 -2.15
C SER A 16 -14.20 1.52 -3.46
N SER A 17 -12.90 1.87 -3.43
CA SER A 17 -11.99 1.68 -4.57
C SER A 17 -11.37 0.29 -4.64
N PHE A 18 -11.47 -0.51 -3.58
CA PHE A 18 -10.89 -1.86 -3.48
C PHE A 18 -11.89 -2.91 -3.97
N VAL A 19 -12.14 -2.91 -5.28
CA VAL A 19 -13.20 -3.68 -5.94
C VAL A 19 -12.66 -4.65 -7.00
N GLY A 20 -13.53 -5.47 -7.59
CA GLY A 20 -13.18 -6.53 -8.55
C GLY A 20 -13.10 -7.90 -7.88
N ARG A 21 -13.29 -8.99 -8.62
CA ARG A 21 -13.15 -10.34 -8.06
C ARG A 21 -11.67 -10.75 -8.07
N PRO A 22 -11.13 -11.39 -7.01
CA PRO A 22 -11.81 -11.83 -5.77
C PRO A 22 -11.84 -10.78 -4.64
N LEU A 23 -11.35 -9.55 -4.88
CA LEU A 23 -11.18 -8.52 -3.86
C LEU A 23 -12.49 -8.04 -3.22
N SER A 24 -13.58 -7.95 -3.98
CA SER A 24 -14.89 -7.54 -3.46
C SER A 24 -15.48 -8.52 -2.44
N GLN A 25 -14.97 -9.76 -2.42
CA GLN A 25 -15.35 -10.81 -1.45
C GLN A 25 -14.26 -11.01 -0.39
N SER A 26 -13.16 -10.25 -0.46
CA SER A 26 -12.08 -10.35 0.51
C SER A 26 -12.49 -9.74 1.84
N LYS A 27 -11.95 -10.30 2.93
CA LYS A 27 -12.07 -9.73 4.27
C LYS A 27 -10.99 -8.68 4.45
N ILE A 28 -11.36 -7.41 4.43
CA ILE A 28 -10.44 -6.33 4.83
C ILE A 28 -10.25 -6.41 6.35
N LEU A 29 -9.02 -6.64 6.77
CA LEU A 29 -8.65 -6.73 8.18
C LEU A 29 -8.29 -5.36 8.76
N GLY A 30 -7.74 -4.47 7.93
CA GLY A 30 -7.44 -3.10 8.34
C GLY A 30 -6.98 -2.22 7.17
N ILE A 31 -7.30 -0.92 7.26
CA ILE A 31 -6.78 0.11 6.36
C ILE A 31 -6.02 1.13 7.19
N PHE A 32 -4.74 1.29 6.90
CA PHE A 32 -3.87 2.20 7.62
C PHE A 32 -3.57 3.44 6.79
N GLU A 33 -3.68 4.62 7.38
CA GLU A 33 -3.07 5.84 6.86
C GLU A 33 -1.56 5.83 7.14
N LEU A 34 -0.79 6.14 6.11
CA LEU A 34 0.67 6.19 6.14
C LEU A 34 1.13 7.65 6.21
N ARG A 35 1.72 8.02 7.34
CA ARG A 35 2.51 9.25 7.50
C ARG A 35 3.94 8.93 7.15
N MET A 36 4.41 9.42 6.01
CA MET A 36 5.77 9.12 5.53
C MET A 36 6.77 10.09 6.17
N PRO A 37 8.07 9.76 6.24
CA PRO A 37 9.08 10.70 6.70
C PRO A 37 8.99 12.03 5.95
N THR A 38 9.02 13.15 6.67
CA THR A 38 8.82 14.51 6.14
C THR A 38 9.64 14.79 4.89
N LYS A 39 10.91 14.36 4.88
CA LYS A 39 11.82 14.49 3.73
C LYS A 39 11.29 13.83 2.44
N LEU A 40 10.56 12.72 2.54
CA LEU A 40 9.95 12.07 1.38
C LEU A 40 8.73 12.85 0.90
N GLU A 41 7.90 13.32 1.83
CA GLU A 41 6.70 14.12 1.52
C GLU A 41 7.09 15.43 0.82
N GLU A 42 8.07 16.17 1.35
CA GLU A 42 8.57 17.40 0.75
C GLU A 42 9.14 17.18 -0.66
N ARG A 43 9.92 16.11 -0.85
CA ARG A 43 10.48 15.76 -2.17
C ARG A 43 9.38 15.43 -3.17
N HIS A 44 8.32 14.75 -2.73
CA HIS A 44 7.15 14.45 -3.54
C HIS A 44 6.39 15.71 -3.92
N GLU A 45 6.10 16.58 -2.95
CA GLU A 45 5.42 17.87 -3.17
C GLU A 45 6.20 18.79 -4.11
N ALA A 46 7.52 18.90 -3.93
CA ALA A 46 8.38 19.67 -4.83
C ALA A 46 8.36 19.11 -6.26
N TYR A 47 8.38 17.78 -6.42
CA TYR A 47 8.30 17.15 -7.74
C TYR A 47 6.94 17.40 -8.41
N LYS A 48 5.85 17.27 -7.66
CA LYS A 48 4.48 17.53 -8.10
C LYS A 48 4.30 18.96 -8.60
N LYS A 49 4.73 19.96 -7.81
CA LYS A 49 4.71 21.38 -8.20
C LYS A 49 5.57 21.65 -9.44
N SER A 50 6.77 21.08 -9.49
CA SER A 50 7.69 21.22 -10.64
C SER A 50 7.09 20.64 -11.93
N LEU A 51 6.51 19.43 -11.86
CA LEU A 51 5.91 18.81 -13.04
C LEU A 51 4.66 19.56 -13.51
N SER A 52 3.80 20.01 -12.59
CA SER A 52 2.60 20.81 -12.91
C SER A 52 2.97 22.07 -13.69
N LYS A 53 3.96 22.84 -13.22
CA LYS A 53 4.49 24.01 -13.94
C LYS A 53 5.02 23.64 -15.32
N LYS A 54 5.83 22.59 -15.40
CA LYS A 54 6.45 22.14 -16.66
C LYS A 54 5.42 21.67 -17.69
N THR A 55 4.34 21.01 -17.27
CA THR A 55 3.33 20.46 -18.18
C THR A 55 2.13 21.38 -18.36
N LYS A 56 2.06 22.52 -17.66
CA LYS A 56 0.89 23.42 -17.60
C LYS A 56 -0.42 22.70 -17.26
N LYS A 57 -0.33 21.66 -16.42
CA LYS A 57 -1.50 20.88 -15.94
C LYS A 57 -1.73 21.16 -14.46
N ASN A 58 -2.98 21.09 -14.00
CA ASN A 58 -3.26 21.21 -12.58
C ASN A 58 -2.62 20.04 -11.81
N ILE A 59 -2.32 20.27 -10.54
CA ILE A 59 -1.76 19.24 -9.65
C ILE A 59 -2.68 18.01 -9.57
N LYS A 60 -4.00 18.23 -9.54
CA LYS A 60 -5.00 17.14 -9.50
C LYS A 60 -4.90 16.25 -10.75
N ASP A 61 -4.69 16.83 -11.93
CA ASP A 61 -4.64 16.10 -13.21
C ASP A 61 -3.36 15.29 -13.41
N ILE A 62 -2.35 15.52 -12.58
CA ILE A 62 -1.06 14.81 -12.64
C ILE A 62 -0.80 13.91 -11.43
N THR A 63 -1.71 13.90 -10.45
CA THR A 63 -1.59 13.11 -9.23
C THR A 63 -2.61 12.00 -9.28
N HIS A 64 -2.14 10.78 -9.51
CA HIS A 64 -3.00 9.62 -9.70
C HIS A 64 -2.92 8.74 -8.47
N ARG A 65 -4.06 8.39 -7.88
CA ARG A 65 -4.15 7.38 -6.83
C ARG A 65 -4.08 6.01 -7.51
N MET A 66 -3.07 5.21 -7.16
CA MET A 66 -2.81 3.92 -7.77
C MET A 66 -2.56 2.85 -6.71
N PHE A 67 -2.82 1.59 -7.05
CA PHE A 67 -2.51 0.43 -6.24
C PHE A 67 -1.09 -0.10 -6.53
N HIS A 68 -0.48 -0.68 -5.49
CA HIS A 68 0.82 -1.33 -5.57
C HIS A 68 0.85 -2.55 -4.66
N GLY A 69 0.79 -3.73 -5.25
CA GLY A 69 1.02 -4.98 -4.55
C GLY A 69 2.51 -5.17 -4.25
N THR A 70 2.82 -5.76 -3.10
CA THR A 70 4.20 -6.07 -2.74
C THR A 70 4.31 -7.39 -2.00
N THR A 71 5.50 -7.98 -2.05
CA THR A 71 5.82 -9.15 -1.26
C THR A 71 6.12 -8.76 0.19
N SER A 72 5.36 -9.30 1.14
CA SER A 72 5.67 -9.27 2.57
C SER A 72 6.45 -10.53 2.95
N ASN A 73 7.67 -10.37 3.46
CA ASN A 73 8.49 -11.49 3.98
C ASN A 73 8.37 -11.61 5.50
N CYS A 74 7.21 -11.22 6.01
CA CYS A 74 6.86 -11.20 7.42
C CYS A 74 5.38 -11.56 7.59
N SER A 75 4.90 -11.65 8.82
CA SER A 75 3.48 -11.77 9.19
C SER A 75 2.81 -10.40 9.22
N PRO A 76 2.00 -9.99 8.21
CA PRO A 76 1.32 -8.69 8.25
C PRO A 76 0.27 -8.60 9.36
N GLU A 77 -0.30 -9.72 9.79
CA GLU A 77 -1.28 -9.86 10.88
C GLU A 77 -0.83 -9.20 12.19
N ARG A 78 0.47 -9.15 12.48
CA ARG A 78 1.00 -8.47 13.68
C ARG A 78 0.65 -6.99 13.80
N PHE A 79 0.28 -6.33 12.70
CA PHE A 79 -0.15 -4.93 12.74
C PHE A 79 -1.60 -4.75 13.22
N ILE A 80 -2.35 -5.84 13.35
CA ILE A 80 -3.76 -5.86 13.78
C ILE A 80 -4.05 -6.85 14.92
N GLU A 81 -3.05 -7.61 15.38
CA GLU A 81 -3.19 -8.65 16.43
C GLU A 81 -3.85 -8.13 17.71
N GLU A 82 -3.47 -6.94 18.19
CA GLU A 82 -4.10 -6.33 19.38
C GLU A 82 -5.61 -6.10 19.21
N LEU A 83 -6.07 -5.82 17.99
CA LEU A 83 -7.49 -5.56 17.70
C LEU A 83 -8.27 -6.85 17.52
N ILE A 84 -7.61 -7.92 17.09
CA ILE A 84 -8.20 -9.25 17.05
C ILE A 84 -8.40 -9.72 18.49
N PHE A 85 -7.36 -9.62 19.33
CA PHE A 85 -7.40 -10.04 20.73
C PHE A 85 -8.48 -9.30 21.53
N ASN A 86 -8.62 -7.98 21.35
CA ASN A 86 -9.62 -7.18 22.09
C ASN A 86 -11.06 -7.37 21.59
N LYS A 87 -11.29 -7.98 20.42
CA LYS A 87 -12.64 -8.31 19.93
C LYS A 87 -13.12 -9.68 20.40
N GLU A 88 -12.20 -10.55 20.82
CA GLU A 88 -12.51 -11.91 21.26
C GLU A 88 -12.82 -12.02 22.77
N LYS A 89 -12.64 -10.94 23.53
CA LYS A 89 -13.02 -10.88 24.95
C LYS A 89 -14.09 -9.82 25.18
N ASP A 90 -15.30 -10.28 25.44
CA ASP A 90 -16.31 -9.47 26.15
C ASP A 90 -15.75 -9.12 27.54
N GLU A 91 -15.83 -7.82 27.87
CA GLU A 91 -15.76 -7.21 29.20
C GLU A 91 -15.11 -8.05 30.32
N GLU A 92 -13.79 -7.91 30.52
CA GLU A 92 -13.18 -7.64 31.84
C GLU A 92 -11.64 -7.64 31.76
N ILE A 93 -11.07 -6.50 32.15
CA ILE A 93 -9.65 -6.26 32.49
C ILE A 93 -8.66 -6.43 31.33
N VAL A 94 -8.55 -5.40 30.49
CA VAL A 94 -7.39 -5.23 29.61
C VAL A 94 -6.23 -4.67 30.45
N SER A 95 -5.38 -5.55 31.00
CA SER A 95 -3.98 -5.18 31.18
C SER A 95 -3.46 -4.85 29.79
N GLU A 96 -2.97 -3.62 29.55
CA GLU A 96 -2.45 -3.15 28.25
C GLU A 96 -1.63 -4.25 27.53
N TYR A 97 -2.25 -4.97 26.60
CA TYR A 97 -1.54 -5.89 25.72
C TYR A 97 -0.96 -5.05 24.58
N HIS A 98 0.23 -4.51 24.82
CA HIS A 98 1.01 -3.81 23.80
C HIS A 98 1.88 -4.82 23.05
N VAL A 99 1.51 -5.10 21.81
CA VAL A 99 2.35 -5.79 20.83
C VAL A 99 3.33 -4.78 20.25
N GLU A 100 4.62 -4.96 20.55
CA GLU A 100 5.67 -4.15 19.94
C GLU A 100 5.71 -4.42 18.42
N ARG A 101 5.17 -3.48 17.63
CA ARG A 101 5.06 -3.58 16.17
C ARG A 101 6.43 -3.38 15.50
N LYS A 102 7.30 -4.38 15.58
CA LYS A 102 8.63 -4.35 14.95
C LYS A 102 8.52 -4.46 13.44
N PHE A 103 9.21 -3.55 12.76
CA PHE A 103 9.47 -3.68 11.33
C PHE A 103 10.63 -4.67 11.12
N CYS A 104 10.55 -5.46 10.05
CA CYS A 104 11.63 -6.38 9.71
C CYS A 104 12.86 -5.61 9.26
N GLU A 105 14.04 -6.11 9.62
CA GLU A 105 15.31 -5.42 9.33
C GLU A 105 15.76 -5.56 7.87
N LYS A 106 15.38 -6.64 7.16
CA LYS A 106 15.82 -6.87 5.77
C LYS A 106 14.73 -7.45 4.87
N ASP A 107 14.76 -6.99 3.61
CA ASP A 107 14.08 -7.53 2.43
C ASP A 107 12.59 -7.88 2.60
N CYS A 108 11.82 -6.96 3.19
CA CYS A 108 10.37 -7.06 3.24
C CYS A 108 9.73 -5.85 2.53
N GLY A 109 8.94 -6.10 1.48
CA GLY A 109 8.26 -5.05 0.72
C GLY A 109 7.29 -4.24 1.58
N LEU A 110 6.54 -4.90 2.46
CA LEU A 110 5.64 -4.25 3.42
C LEU A 110 6.41 -3.32 4.37
N CYS A 111 7.37 -3.86 5.15
CA CYS A 111 8.10 -3.08 6.14
C CYS A 111 8.95 -1.98 5.49
N GLY A 112 9.65 -2.33 4.41
CA GLY A 112 10.52 -1.41 3.69
C GLY A 112 9.75 -0.23 3.09
N ILE A 113 8.58 -0.46 2.48
CA ILE A 113 7.75 0.63 1.93
C ILE A 113 7.20 1.51 3.05
N VAL A 114 6.69 0.93 4.15
CA VAL A 114 6.18 1.73 5.29
C VAL A 114 7.27 2.62 5.89
N GLN A 115 8.49 2.10 6.04
CA GLN A 115 9.59 2.85 6.67
C GLN A 115 10.27 3.84 5.72
N GLN A 116 10.42 3.47 4.44
CA GLN A 116 11.34 4.16 3.52
C GLN A 116 10.68 4.68 2.25
N GLY A 117 9.39 4.43 2.05
CA GLY A 117 8.68 4.70 0.80
C GLY A 117 9.07 3.74 -0.32
N ASN A 118 8.51 3.96 -1.52
CA ASN A 118 8.89 3.16 -2.69
C ASN A 118 10.33 3.49 -3.12
N ARG A 119 11.16 2.46 -3.27
CA ARG A 119 12.56 2.61 -3.69
C ARG A 119 12.84 1.89 -4.99
N THR A 120 13.49 2.57 -5.92
CA THR A 120 13.80 1.97 -7.24
C THR A 120 14.85 0.86 -7.14
N LYS A 121 15.74 0.89 -6.13
CA LYS A 121 16.77 -0.14 -5.91
C LYS A 121 16.22 -1.55 -5.68
N TYR A 122 14.98 -1.66 -5.18
CA TYR A 122 14.33 -2.94 -4.89
C TYR A 122 13.48 -3.50 -6.05
N THR A 123 13.41 -2.78 -7.18
CA THR A 123 12.66 -3.28 -8.33
C THR A 123 13.39 -4.43 -9.03
N LYS A 124 12.64 -5.40 -9.56
CA LYS A 124 13.20 -6.55 -10.31
C LYS A 124 13.62 -6.19 -11.74
N THR A 125 13.36 -4.98 -12.22
CA THR A 125 13.64 -4.56 -13.60
C THR A 125 15.10 -4.14 -13.84
N LYS A 126 16.04 -4.73 -13.09
CA LYS A 126 17.47 -4.42 -13.18
C LYS A 126 17.98 -4.76 -14.59
N CYS A 127 18.36 -3.74 -15.34
CA CYS A 127 19.01 -3.89 -16.64
C CYS A 127 20.16 -2.89 -16.66
N LEU A 128 21.36 -3.33 -17.06
CA LEU A 128 22.58 -2.49 -17.08
C LEU A 128 22.37 -1.16 -17.84
N PHE A 129 21.46 -1.15 -18.82
CA PHE A 129 21.21 0.00 -19.69
C PHE A 129 19.85 0.68 -19.45
N LYS A 130 19.02 0.20 -18.52
CA LYS A 130 17.69 0.78 -18.25
C LYS A 130 17.53 1.11 -16.79
N LYS A 131 17.02 2.32 -16.53
CA LYS A 131 16.67 2.77 -15.17
C LYS A 131 15.62 1.83 -14.57
N ASN A 132 15.83 1.43 -13.33
CA ASN A 132 14.87 0.68 -12.53
C ASN A 132 13.48 1.32 -12.54
N ARG A 133 12.44 0.51 -12.74
CA ARG A 133 11.04 0.93 -12.93
C ARG A 133 10.13 0.32 -11.89
N MET A 134 9.29 1.16 -11.29
CA MET A 134 8.22 0.80 -10.37
C MET A 134 6.89 0.88 -11.11
N TRP A 135 6.00 -0.08 -10.84
CA TRP A 135 4.72 -0.29 -11.51
C TRP A 135 3.57 -0.08 -10.53
N PHE A 136 2.55 0.64 -10.96
CA PHE A 136 1.38 0.98 -10.18
C PHE A 136 0.14 0.83 -11.05
N ALA A 137 -0.91 0.17 -10.56
CA ALA A 137 -2.11 -0.11 -11.34
C ALA A 137 -3.31 0.71 -10.82
N ASN A 138 -4.16 1.21 -11.70
CA ASN A 138 -5.39 1.92 -11.30
C ASN A 138 -6.43 0.94 -10.74
N ASP A 139 -6.38 -0.31 -11.19
CA ASP A 139 -7.18 -1.44 -10.74
C ASP A 139 -6.41 -2.26 -9.67
N PRO A 140 -7.01 -2.50 -8.49
CA PRO A 140 -6.38 -3.30 -7.44
C PRO A 140 -6.22 -4.78 -7.82
N TYR A 141 -7.07 -5.33 -8.70
CA TYR A 141 -6.95 -6.73 -9.14
C TYR A 141 -5.63 -6.96 -9.89
N THR A 142 -5.23 -6.03 -10.75
CA THR A 142 -3.91 -6.04 -11.40
C THR A 142 -2.75 -6.04 -10.38
N SER A 143 -2.90 -5.35 -9.25
CA SER A 143 -1.89 -5.32 -8.18
C SER A 143 -1.89 -6.57 -7.29
N LEU A 144 -2.99 -7.33 -7.25
CA LEU A 144 -3.15 -8.51 -6.39
C LEU A 144 -2.06 -9.57 -6.64
N TYR A 145 -1.71 -9.82 -7.90
CA TYR A 145 -0.68 -10.80 -8.27
C TYR A 145 0.68 -10.55 -7.63
N TYR A 146 0.96 -9.30 -7.23
CA TYR A 146 2.21 -8.90 -6.59
C TYR A 146 2.18 -8.99 -5.06
N CYS A 147 1.03 -9.34 -4.46
CA CYS A 147 0.84 -9.47 -3.01
C CYS A 147 1.19 -10.88 -2.49
N ASN A 148 2.44 -11.33 -2.69
CA ASN A 148 2.92 -12.70 -2.42
C ASN A 148 2.26 -13.79 -3.29
N GLY A 149 1.67 -13.43 -4.43
CA GLY A 149 0.84 -14.34 -5.21
C GLY A 149 -0.48 -14.70 -4.51
N VAL A 150 -1.31 -15.51 -5.17
CA VAL A 150 -2.68 -15.80 -4.71
C VAL A 150 -2.67 -16.75 -3.50
N VAL A 151 -1.74 -17.70 -3.42
CA VAL A 151 -1.84 -18.86 -2.49
C VAL A 151 -0.90 -18.82 -1.27
N LEU A 152 0.25 -18.13 -1.30
CA LEU A 152 1.33 -18.35 -0.32
C LEU A 152 1.10 -17.79 1.10
N LYS A 153 0.22 -16.81 1.29
CA LYS A 153 -0.07 -16.21 2.61
C LYS A 153 -1.55 -15.88 2.75
N SER A 154 -2.11 -16.15 3.94
CA SER A 154 -3.49 -15.85 4.32
C SER A 154 -3.76 -14.35 4.30
N VAL A 155 -2.91 -13.57 4.98
CA VAL A 155 -2.97 -12.11 5.00
C VAL A 155 -2.07 -11.51 3.93
N LYS A 156 -2.67 -10.67 3.08
CA LYS A 156 -2.03 -9.94 1.99
C LYS A 156 -1.92 -8.46 2.31
N SER A 157 -0.94 -7.80 1.70
CA SER A 157 -0.68 -6.36 1.85
C SER A 157 -0.66 -5.66 0.51
N MET A 158 -1.49 -4.63 0.35
CA MET A 158 -1.51 -3.78 -0.84
C MET A 158 -1.43 -2.31 -0.44
N PHE A 159 -0.63 -1.53 -1.17
CA PHE A 159 -0.52 -0.09 -0.94
C PHE A 159 -1.41 0.69 -1.90
N VAL A 160 -1.92 1.81 -1.41
CA VAL A 160 -2.47 2.89 -2.22
C VAL A 160 -1.49 4.05 -2.21
N VAL A 161 -1.11 4.51 -3.39
CA VAL A 161 0.05 5.37 -3.62
C VAL A 161 -0.37 6.56 -4.48
N ASP A 162 0.05 7.77 -4.06
CA ASP A 162 0.00 8.93 -4.94
C ASP A 162 1.15 8.83 -5.96
N VAL A 163 0.82 8.76 -7.24
CA VAL A 163 1.77 8.65 -8.35
C VAL A 163 1.70 9.88 -9.25
N ILE A 164 2.82 10.59 -9.36
CA ILE A 164 2.94 11.81 -10.16
C ILE A 164 3.31 11.48 -11.61
N LYS A 165 2.35 11.65 -12.53
CA LYS A 165 2.52 11.41 -13.97
C LYS A 165 1.66 12.37 -14.79
N LYS A 166 2.18 12.82 -15.94
CA LYS A 166 1.46 13.75 -16.84
C LYS A 166 0.09 13.21 -17.29
N ASN A 167 0.01 11.93 -17.57
CA ASN A 167 -1.19 11.28 -18.09
C ASN A 167 -1.54 10.10 -17.17
N LEU A 168 -2.83 9.90 -16.96
CA LEU A 168 -3.36 8.67 -16.38
C LEU A 168 -3.19 7.52 -17.38
N GLY A 169 -3.11 6.31 -16.86
CA GLY A 169 -3.18 5.07 -17.62
C GLY A 169 -3.52 3.94 -16.66
N GLU A 170 -3.90 2.79 -17.20
CA GLU A 170 -4.22 1.61 -16.39
C GLU A 170 -3.03 1.17 -15.53
N ILE A 171 -1.84 1.21 -16.13
CA ILE A 171 -0.57 0.96 -15.44
C ILE A 171 0.32 2.18 -15.60
N LEU A 172 0.75 2.75 -14.48
CA LEU A 172 1.76 3.80 -14.44
C LEU A 172 3.11 3.23 -14.09
N ILE A 173 4.08 3.50 -14.97
CA ILE A 173 5.47 3.13 -14.79
C ILE A 173 6.30 4.39 -14.53
N VAL A 174 7.03 4.39 -13.40
CA VAL A 174 7.88 5.50 -12.96
C VAL A 174 9.24 5.00 -12.49
N ASN A 175 10.26 5.84 -12.64
CA ASN A 175 11.65 5.55 -12.28
C ASN A 175 12.25 6.58 -11.32
N LYS A 176 11.39 7.35 -10.64
CA LYS A 176 11.77 8.38 -9.67
C LYS A 176 10.99 8.15 -8.38
N GLU A 177 11.70 7.93 -7.28
CA GLU A 177 11.10 7.72 -5.95
C GLU A 177 10.22 8.91 -5.53
N ARG A 178 10.68 10.14 -5.80
CA ARG A 178 9.88 11.36 -5.55
C ARG A 178 8.59 11.47 -6.38
N ALA A 179 8.39 10.61 -7.39
CA ALA A 179 7.13 10.57 -8.12
C ALA A 179 6.07 9.71 -7.42
N THR A 180 6.40 9.08 -6.29
CA THR A 180 5.55 8.12 -5.60
C THR A 180 5.51 8.43 -4.11
N LEU A 181 4.34 8.33 -3.50
CA LEU A 181 4.21 8.49 -2.05
C LEU A 181 3.12 7.54 -1.54
N PRO A 182 3.48 6.48 -0.79
CA PRO A 182 2.49 5.62 -0.16
C PRO A 182 1.61 6.44 0.79
N ARG A 183 0.29 6.31 0.65
CA ARG A 183 -0.70 7.02 1.47
C ARG A 183 -1.49 6.08 2.34
N PHE A 184 -1.82 4.89 1.84
CA PHE A 184 -2.54 3.89 2.60
C PHE A 184 -1.96 2.50 2.41
N LEU A 185 -2.17 1.65 3.41
CA LEU A 185 -1.90 0.22 3.39
C LEU A 185 -3.20 -0.52 3.70
N ILE A 186 -3.54 -1.50 2.87
CA ILE A 186 -4.68 -2.40 3.05
C ILE A 186 -4.12 -3.76 3.44
N LEU A 187 -4.55 -4.29 4.59
CA LEU A 187 -4.35 -5.68 4.98
C LEU A 187 -5.66 -6.44 4.79
N PHE A 188 -5.62 -7.57 4.08
CA PHE A 188 -6.82 -8.29 3.70
C PHE A 188 -6.56 -9.79 3.50
N GLU A 189 -7.62 -10.58 3.59
CA GLU A 189 -7.61 -12.01 3.28
C GLU A 189 -8.53 -12.31 2.11
N LEU A 190 -8.07 -13.13 1.16
CA LEU A 190 -8.96 -13.67 0.14
C LEU A 190 -9.91 -14.70 0.75
N SER A 191 -11.16 -14.73 0.26
CA SER A 191 -12.15 -15.74 0.65
C SER A 191 -11.69 -17.15 0.29
N GLU A 192 -12.12 -18.14 1.07
CA GLU A 192 -11.66 -19.52 0.97
C GLU A 192 -11.85 -20.14 -0.42
N CYS A 193 -12.89 -19.74 -1.14
CA CYS A 193 -13.16 -20.19 -2.51
C CYS A 193 -12.02 -19.90 -3.51
N TYR A 194 -11.11 -18.96 -3.19
CA TYR A 194 -9.96 -18.59 -4.03
C TYR A 194 -8.61 -18.99 -3.44
N ARG A 195 -8.60 -19.68 -2.29
CA ARG A 195 -7.37 -20.21 -1.67
C ARG A 195 -6.94 -21.55 -2.29
N ASN A 196 -7.89 -22.28 -2.89
CA ASN A 196 -7.71 -23.64 -3.41
C ASN A 196 -7.77 -23.75 -4.95
N ALA A 197 -7.69 -22.63 -5.66
CA ALA A 197 -7.71 -22.58 -7.13
C ALA A 197 -6.31 -22.44 -7.73
#